data_AF-A0A3A4UWY0-F1
#
_entry.id   AF-A0A3A4UWY0-F1
#
_cell.length_a   1.000
_cell.length_b   1.000
_cell.length_c   1.000
_cell.angle_alpha   90.00
_cell.angle_beta   90.00
_cell.angle_gamma   90.00
#
_symmetry.space_group_name_H-M   'P 1'
#
loop_
_entity.id
_entity.type
_entity.pdbx_description
1 polymer ?
#
loop_
_entity_poly.entity_id
_entity_poly.type
_entity_poly.pdbx_seq_one_letter_code
_entity_poly.pdbx_strand_id
1 'polypeptide(L)'
;MESGKHCVQRIPPTEHNGRKQTSMISVAVLPLPPQNSKINLQEKDLEESFQTGKQGAGGQNVNKVASAVRLKHKPTGLSVFINGRDQGKNRKEARRVLSAKITELTNNQKFSSYKDIRKQQLGDGGRGDKIRTYNYMESRCVDHRTGKKVNNVDKIIEKGQFDLLM
;
A
#
# COMPACT_ATOMS: atom_id res chain seq x y z
N MET A 1 17.97 -10.32 -6.48
CA MET A 1 16.63 -9.68 -6.43
C MET A 1 16.01 -9.69 -7.82
N GLU A 2 14.73 -10.03 -7.93
CA GLU A 2 13.98 -10.15 -9.19
C GLU A 2 13.14 -8.92 -9.53
N SER A 3 13.22 -7.86 -8.73
CA SER A 3 12.48 -6.63 -8.98
C SER A 3 13.04 -5.91 -10.21
N GLY A 4 12.17 -5.54 -11.15
CA GLY A 4 12.52 -4.81 -12.36
C GLY A 4 11.76 -5.30 -13.58
N LYS A 5 12.21 -4.86 -14.75
CA LYS A 5 11.59 -5.21 -16.03
C LYS A 5 12.24 -6.44 -16.66
N HIS A 6 11.41 -7.36 -17.09
CA HIS A 6 11.80 -8.57 -17.79
C HIS A 6 11.23 -8.55 -19.20
N CYS A 7 12.08 -8.90 -20.16
CA CYS A 7 11.75 -8.93 -21.57
C CYS A 7 11.70 -10.38 -22.06
N VAL A 8 10.68 -10.73 -22.85
CA VAL A 8 10.54 -12.04 -23.49
C VAL A 8 10.48 -11.85 -25.00
N GLN A 9 11.32 -12.58 -25.72
CA GLN A 9 11.36 -12.62 -27.18
C GLN A 9 10.99 -14.01 -27.65
N ARG A 10 9.85 -14.13 -28.31
CA ARG A 10 9.32 -15.42 -28.81
C ARG A 10 8.36 -15.20 -29.97
N ILE A 11 8.00 -16.27 -30.66
CA ILE A 11 6.79 -16.32 -31.49
C ILE A 11 5.64 -16.72 -30.55
N PRO A 12 4.68 -15.82 -30.27
CA PRO A 12 3.59 -16.16 -29.37
C PRO A 12 2.60 -17.12 -30.05
N PRO A 13 1.88 -17.94 -29.28
CA PRO A 13 0.91 -18.89 -29.84
C PRO A 13 -0.25 -18.20 -30.58
N THR A 14 -0.48 -16.92 -30.33
CA THR A 14 -1.50 -16.09 -30.98
C THR A 14 -1.05 -15.50 -32.32
N GLU A 15 0.23 -15.63 -32.71
CA GLU A 15 0.77 -15.07 -33.95
C GLU A 15 0.79 -16.13 -35.06
N HIS A 16 -0.03 -15.92 -36.09
CA HIS A 16 -0.17 -16.88 -37.19
C HIS A 16 0.98 -16.82 -38.20
N ASN A 17 1.64 -15.67 -38.36
CA ASN A 17 2.66 -15.46 -39.38
C ASN A 17 4.08 -15.84 -38.94
N GLY A 18 4.24 -16.48 -37.77
CA GLY A 18 5.55 -16.87 -37.24
C GLY A 18 6.46 -15.69 -36.91
N ARG A 19 5.91 -14.48 -36.75
CA ARG A 19 6.70 -13.27 -36.49
C ARG A 19 7.17 -13.25 -35.03
N LYS A 20 8.45 -12.92 -34.83
CA LYS A 20 9.00 -12.70 -33.49
C LYS A 20 8.37 -11.46 -32.87
N GLN A 21 7.76 -11.63 -31.70
CA GLN A 21 7.30 -10.53 -30.88
C GLN A 21 8.18 -10.36 -29.65
N THR A 22 8.23 -9.13 -29.14
CA THR A 22 8.92 -8.78 -27.89
C THR A 22 7.89 -8.29 -26.89
N SER A 23 7.70 -9.05 -25.82
CA SER A 23 6.81 -8.73 -24.71
C SER A 23 7.63 -8.31 -23.49
N MET A 24 7.03 -7.53 -22.60
CA MET A 24 7.68 -7.10 -21.37
C MET A 24 6.74 -7.23 -20.18
N ILE A 25 7.32 -7.50 -19.03
CA ILE A 25 6.63 -7.56 -17.75
C ILE A 25 7.48 -6.88 -16.69
N SER A 26 6.86 -6.18 -15.75
CA SER A 26 7.53 -5.58 -14.60
C SER A 26 7.17 -6.36 -13.35
N VAL A 27 8.18 -6.73 -12.56
CA VAL A 27 8.06 -7.48 -11.32
C VAL A 27 8.45 -6.55 -10.17
N ALA A 28 7.63 -6.50 -9.11
CA ALA A 28 7.95 -5.80 -7.88
C ALA A 28 7.93 -6.79 -6.70
N VAL A 29 8.95 -6.72 -5.87
CA VAL A 29 9.12 -7.52 -4.65
C VAL A 29 9.00 -6.58 -3.46
N LEU A 30 7.90 -6.71 -2.72
CA LEU A 30 7.59 -5.85 -1.56
C LEU A 30 7.64 -6.68 -0.28
N PRO A 31 8.16 -6.12 0.83
CA PRO A 31 8.14 -6.81 2.11
C PRO A 31 6.70 -6.94 2.61
N LEU A 32 6.42 -8.03 3.32
CA LEU A 32 5.12 -8.24 3.95
C LEU A 32 4.88 -7.14 4.99
N PRO A 33 3.71 -6.49 5.00
CA PRO A 33 3.41 -5.50 6.02
C PRO A 33 3.33 -6.17 7.40
N PRO A 34 3.84 -5.52 8.46
CA PRO A 34 3.64 -6.00 9.82
C PRO A 34 2.13 -6.06 10.09
N GLN A 35 1.67 -7.12 10.76
CA GLN A 35 0.27 -7.26 11.15
C GLN A 35 -0.21 -6.00 11.87
N ASN A 36 -1.42 -5.55 11.56
CA ASN A 36 -2.01 -4.37 12.16
C ASN A 36 -2.19 -4.59 13.67
N SER A 37 -1.22 -4.13 14.46
CA SER A 37 -1.39 -3.95 15.90
C SER A 37 -2.53 -2.96 16.11
N LYS A 38 -3.58 -3.36 16.83
CA LYS A 38 -4.65 -2.46 17.25
C LYS A 38 -4.02 -1.22 17.88
N ILE A 39 -4.31 -0.04 17.34
CA ILE A 39 -3.82 1.22 17.90
C ILE A 39 -4.48 1.40 19.27
N ASN A 40 -3.68 1.24 20.33
CA ASN A 40 -4.14 1.45 21.69
C ASN A 40 -4.06 2.96 21.99
N LEU A 41 -5.21 3.61 22.11
CA LEU A 41 -5.28 5.02 22.46
C LEU A 41 -5.03 5.18 23.96
N GLN A 42 -3.85 5.69 24.32
CA GLN A 42 -3.55 6.00 25.71
C GLN A 42 -4.28 7.29 26.14
N GLU A 43 -4.82 7.30 27.36
CA GLU A 43 -5.61 8.44 27.83
C GLU A 43 -4.79 9.73 27.96
N LYS A 44 -3.49 9.60 28.24
CA LYS A 44 -2.55 10.73 28.34
C LYS A 44 -2.44 11.55 27.03
N ASP A 45 -2.63 10.88 25.90
CA ASP A 45 -2.51 11.44 24.55
C ASP A 45 -3.82 12.03 24.04
N LEU A 46 -4.90 11.89 24.82
CA LEU A 46 -6.22 12.41 24.52
C LEU A 46 -6.45 13.72 25.28
N GLU A 47 -7.00 14.69 24.57
CA GLU A 47 -7.57 15.92 25.13
C GLU A 47 -9.08 15.84 24.93
N GLU A 48 -9.80 15.75 26.03
CA GLU A 48 -11.25 15.65 26.05
C GLU A 48 -11.82 16.97 26.56
N SER A 49 -12.72 17.58 25.79
CA SER A 49 -13.44 18.77 26.19
C SER A 49 -14.94 18.56 26.02
N PHE A 50 -15.69 18.92 27.05
CA PHE A 50 -17.15 18.88 27.04
C PHE A 50 -17.70 20.26 26.69
N GLN A 51 -18.71 20.28 25.82
CA GLN A 51 -19.32 21.51 25.35
C GLN A 51 -20.84 21.40 25.43
N THR A 52 -21.50 22.53 25.64
CA THR A 52 -22.95 22.62 25.42
C THR A 52 -23.22 22.53 23.92
N GLY A 53 -24.18 21.70 23.51
CA GLY A 53 -24.48 21.47 22.10
C GLY A 53 -25.07 22.72 21.46
N LYS A 54 -24.21 23.61 20.91
CA LYS A 54 -24.65 24.90 20.34
C LYS A 54 -25.32 24.80 18.96
N GLN A 55 -25.28 23.64 18.29
CA GLN A 55 -25.88 23.43 16.98
C GLN A 55 -27.02 22.40 17.06
N GLY A 56 -28.24 22.84 17.36
CA GLY A 56 -29.44 22.00 17.39
C GLY A 56 -30.68 22.79 17.81
N ALA A 57 -31.88 22.29 17.47
CA ALA A 57 -33.15 22.91 17.86
C ALA A 57 -33.22 23.06 19.39
N GLY A 58 -33.21 24.31 19.85
CA GLY A 58 -32.97 24.70 21.23
C GLY A 58 -34.10 24.29 22.17
N GLY A 59 -33.77 23.44 23.14
CA GLY A 59 -34.57 23.19 24.33
C GLY A 59 -33.81 23.62 25.58
N GLN A 60 -34.51 23.94 26.67
CA GLN A 60 -33.90 24.38 27.93
C GLN A 60 -32.81 23.41 28.46
N ASN A 61 -32.97 22.10 28.19
CA ASN A 61 -32.02 21.07 28.60
C ASN A 61 -30.71 21.12 27.78
N VAL A 62 -30.79 21.42 26.48
CA VAL A 62 -29.63 21.47 25.56
C VAL A 62 -28.71 22.66 25.89
N ASN A 63 -29.29 23.76 26.37
CA ASN A 63 -28.53 24.97 26.72
C ASN A 63 -27.83 24.87 28.08
N LYS A 64 -28.26 23.96 28.96
CA LYS A 64 -27.73 23.80 30.33
C LYS A 64 -26.75 22.63 30.47
N VAL A 65 -26.95 21.53 29.73
CA VAL A 65 -26.15 20.30 29.89
C VAL A 65 -25.03 20.24 28.85
N ALA A 66 -23.79 20.09 29.31
CA ALA A 66 -22.60 19.93 28.46
C ALA A 66 -22.47 18.47 27.95
N SER A 67 -23.41 18.02 27.13
CA SER A 67 -23.46 16.63 26.62
C SER A 67 -22.58 16.37 25.40
N ALA A 68 -22.15 17.40 24.65
CA ALA A 68 -21.32 17.23 23.47
C ALA A 68 -19.87 16.96 23.85
N VAL A 69 -19.24 16.02 23.14
CA VAL A 69 -17.86 15.59 23.42
C VAL A 69 -16.98 15.94 22.21
N ARG A 70 -15.94 16.72 22.46
CA ARG A 70 -14.83 16.87 21.54
C ARG A 70 -13.63 16.10 22.08
N LEU A 71 -13.11 15.20 21.27
CA LEU A 71 -11.93 14.41 21.58
C LEU A 71 -10.84 14.71 20.57
N LYS A 72 -9.66 15.10 21.05
CA LYS A 72 -8.49 15.41 20.23
C LYS A 72 -7.33 14.48 20.62
N HIS A 73 -6.67 13.91 19.63
CA HIS A 73 -5.43 13.17 19.82
C HIS A 73 -4.26 14.13 19.67
N LYS A 74 -3.52 14.39 20.75
CA LYS A 74 -2.42 15.38 20.77
C LYS A 74 -1.32 15.05 19.75
N PRO A 75 -0.82 13.80 19.63
CA PRO A 75 0.27 13.48 18.72
C PRO A 75 -0.07 13.63 17.23
N THR A 76 -1.31 13.29 16.81
CA THR A 76 -1.71 13.39 15.40
C THR A 76 -2.46 14.67 15.07
N GLY A 77 -2.85 15.46 16.08
CA GLY A 77 -3.68 16.66 15.91
C GLY A 77 -5.13 16.39 15.48
N LEU A 78 -5.50 15.13 15.23
CA LEU A 78 -6.85 14.77 14.80
C LEU A 78 -7.85 15.03 15.91
N SER A 79 -8.97 15.65 15.56
CA SER A 79 -10.09 15.86 16.48
C SER A 79 -11.40 15.34 15.91
N VAL A 80 -12.25 14.86 16.81
CA VAL A 80 -13.60 14.37 16.52
C VAL A 80 -14.54 15.09 17.46
N PHE A 81 -15.66 15.54 16.92
CA PHE A 81 -16.74 16.17 17.67
C PHE A 81 -18.00 15.34 17.49
N ILE A 82 -18.61 14.91 18.59
CA ILE A 82 -19.86 14.16 18.60
C ILE A 82 -20.86 14.92 19.46
N ASN A 83 -22.02 15.22 18.87
CA ASN A 83 -23.14 15.85 19.55
C ASN A 83 -24.26 14.82 19.75
N GLY A 84 -24.83 14.79 20.95
CA GLY A 84 -25.88 13.85 21.32
C GLY A 84 -26.41 14.15 22.72
N ARG A 85 -27.47 13.44 23.12
CA ARG A 85 -28.14 13.66 24.42
C ARG A 85 -27.37 13.07 25.62
N ASP A 86 -26.56 12.04 25.38
CA ASP A 86 -25.86 11.26 26.42
C ASP A 86 -24.34 11.40 26.27
N GLN A 87 -23.69 11.98 27.28
CA GLN A 87 -22.26 12.24 27.31
C GLN A 87 -21.42 10.95 27.23
N GLY A 88 -21.84 9.89 27.92
CA GLY A 88 -21.12 8.61 27.98
C GLY A 88 -21.14 7.87 26.64
N LYS A 89 -22.29 7.88 25.96
CA LYS A 89 -22.42 7.34 24.59
C LYS A 89 -21.59 8.16 23.60
N ASN A 90 -21.66 9.49 23.69
CA ASN A 90 -20.87 10.38 22.84
C ASN A 90 -19.36 10.15 23.02
N ARG A 91 -18.89 9.94 24.26
CA ARG A 91 -17.49 9.63 24.56
C ARG A 91 -17.03 8.31 23.93
N LYS A 92 -17.85 7.26 24.01
CA LYS A 92 -17.54 5.95 23.40
C LYS A 92 -17.47 6.06 21.87
N GLU A 93 -18.44 6.73 21.25
CA GLU A 93 -18.44 6.95 19.80
C GLU A 93 -17.28 7.82 19.34
N ALA A 94 -16.96 8.90 20.07
CA ALA A 94 -15.82 9.76 19.77
C ALA A 94 -14.51 8.97 19.78
N ARG A 95 -14.30 8.08 20.77
CA ARG A 95 -13.12 7.18 20.81
C ARG A 95 -13.10 6.20 19.65
N ARG A 96 -14.24 5.60 19.30
CA ARG A 96 -14.35 4.65 18.16
C ARG A 96 -13.98 5.32 16.84
N VAL A 97 -14.56 6.49 16.57
CA VAL A 97 -14.30 7.26 15.34
C VAL A 97 -12.87 7.77 15.30
N LEU A 98 -12.33 8.26 16.41
CA LEU A 98 -10.95 8.75 16.48
C LEU A 98 -9.95 7.61 16.25
N SER A 99 -10.18 6.44 16.84
CA SER A 99 -9.36 5.24 16.62
C SER A 99 -9.36 4.82 15.15
N ALA A 100 -10.54 4.80 14.50
CA ALA A 100 -10.67 4.49 13.08
C ALA A 100 -9.88 5.49 12.20
N LYS A 101 -10.02 6.80 12.44
CA LYS A 101 -9.30 7.84 11.70
C LYS A 101 -7.77 7.74 11.84
N ILE A 102 -7.28 7.45 13.05
CA ILE A 102 -5.83 7.28 13.28
C ILE A 102 -5.32 6.02 12.57
N THR A 103 -6.11 4.95 12.60
CA THR A 103 -5.80 3.71 11.87
C THR A 103 -5.71 3.96 10.38
N GLU A 104 -6.69 4.66 9.82
CA GLU A 104 -6.70 5.04 8.41
C GLU A 104 -5.49 5.90 8.04
N LEU A 105 -5.18 6.94 8.83
CA LEU A 105 -4.02 7.80 8.60
C LEU A 105 -2.71 7.01 8.60
N THR A 106 -2.53 6.13 9.58
CA THR A 106 -1.34 5.29 9.70
C THR A 106 -1.23 4.32 8.52
N ASN A 107 -2.36 3.72 8.13
CA ASN A 107 -2.40 2.82 6.98
C ASN A 107 -2.09 3.56 5.69
N ASN A 108 -2.66 4.74 5.47
CA ASN A 108 -2.40 5.55 4.28
C ASN A 108 -0.92 5.96 4.18
N GLN A 109 -0.30 6.33 5.29
CA GLN A 109 1.15 6.61 5.33
C GLN A 109 1.98 5.38 4.93
N LYS A 110 1.65 4.20 5.48
CA LYS A 110 2.29 2.94 5.09
C LYS A 110 2.06 2.64 3.60
N PHE A 111 0.82 2.70 3.12
CA PHE A 111 0.50 2.44 1.72
C PHE A 111 1.21 3.40 0.76
N SER A 112 1.39 4.66 1.15
CA SER A 112 2.18 5.62 0.37
C SER A 112 3.62 5.17 0.23
N SER A 113 4.28 4.79 1.33
CA SER A 113 5.68 4.32 1.27
C SER A 113 5.81 3.04 0.42
N TYR A 114 4.87 2.10 0.53
CA TYR A 114 4.83 0.92 -0.34
C TYR A 114 4.63 1.27 -1.82
N LYS A 115 3.76 2.24 -2.10
CA LYS A 115 3.50 2.70 -3.47
C LYS A 115 4.74 3.32 -4.08
N ASP A 116 5.49 4.10 -3.30
CA ASP A 116 6.73 4.72 -3.75
C ASP A 116 7.82 3.67 -4.02
N ILE A 117 8.02 2.71 -3.11
CA ILE A 117 8.95 1.58 -3.32
C ILE A 117 8.54 0.77 -4.56
N ARG A 118 7.25 0.46 -4.71
CA ARG A 118 6.73 -0.26 -5.88
C ARG A 118 6.99 0.51 -7.16
N LYS A 119 6.73 1.82 -7.17
CA LYS A 119 6.93 2.68 -8.35
C LYS A 119 8.41 2.72 -8.74
N GLN A 120 9.32 2.82 -7.78
CA GLN A 120 10.76 2.78 -8.03
C GLN A 120 11.19 1.45 -8.68
N GLN A 121 10.64 0.32 -8.23
CA GLN A 121 10.98 -0.99 -8.80
C GLN A 121 10.41 -1.26 -10.20
N LEU A 122 9.19 -0.77 -10.49
CA LEU A 122 8.54 -1.04 -11.77
C LEU A 122 9.10 -0.19 -12.93
N GLY A 123 9.73 0.94 -12.62
CA GLY A 123 10.25 1.89 -13.61
C GLY A 123 9.15 2.57 -14.42
N ASP A 124 9.52 3.13 -15.58
CA ASP A 124 8.55 3.66 -16.53
C ASP A 124 7.84 2.54 -17.32
N GLY A 125 6.67 2.79 -17.91
CA GLY A 125 5.97 1.79 -18.75
C GLY A 125 6.67 1.51 -20.10
N GLY A 126 7.86 2.06 -20.31
CA GLY A 126 8.61 1.99 -21.56
C GLY A 126 9.43 0.71 -21.70
N ARG A 127 10.02 0.53 -22.89
CA ARG A 127 10.87 -0.63 -23.22
C ARG A 127 12.33 -0.53 -22.75
N GLY A 128 12.70 0.58 -22.14
CA GLY A 128 14.01 0.80 -21.51
C GLY A 128 14.15 0.04 -20.18
N ASP A 129 15.38 -0.09 -19.70
CA ASP A 129 15.74 -0.59 -18.35
C ASP A 129 15.31 -2.03 -18.02
N LYS A 130 15.37 -2.90 -19.02
CA LYS A 130 15.22 -4.35 -18.81
C LYS A 130 16.38 -4.92 -18.00
N ILE A 131 16.08 -5.58 -16.89
CA ILE A 131 17.08 -6.29 -16.08
C ILE A 131 17.35 -7.68 -16.62
N ARG A 132 16.37 -8.31 -17.30
CA ARG A 132 16.53 -9.63 -17.93
C ARG A 132 15.89 -9.72 -19.29
N THR A 133 16.46 -10.55 -20.15
CA THR A 133 15.89 -10.90 -21.46
C THR A 133 15.88 -12.42 -21.63
N TYR A 134 14.71 -12.96 -21.90
CA TYR A 134 14.48 -14.36 -22.20
C TYR A 134 14.23 -14.49 -23.70
N ASN A 135 15.18 -15.07 -24.43
CA ASN A 135 15.07 -15.30 -25.86
C ASN A 135 14.79 -16.79 -26.11
N TYR A 136 13.56 -17.11 -26.52
CA TYR A 136 13.16 -18.48 -26.81
C TYR A 136 13.68 -18.97 -28.17
N MET A 137 13.94 -18.06 -29.12
CA MET A 137 14.45 -18.43 -30.45
C MET A 137 15.92 -18.87 -30.39
N GLU A 138 16.72 -18.18 -29.58
CA GLU A 138 18.13 -18.52 -29.33
C GLU A 138 18.31 -19.45 -28.13
N SER A 139 17.20 -19.85 -27.48
CA SER A 139 17.17 -20.57 -26.21
C SER A 139 18.19 -20.04 -25.20
N ARG A 140 18.09 -18.74 -24.87
CA ARG A 140 19.07 -18.04 -24.02
C ARG A 140 18.41 -17.05 -23.08
N CYS A 141 18.92 -16.95 -21.86
CA CYS A 141 18.61 -15.90 -20.92
C CYS A 141 19.82 -15.00 -20.69
N VAL A 142 19.59 -13.69 -20.55
CA VAL A 142 20.60 -12.68 -20.26
C VAL A 142 20.15 -11.85 -19.07
N ASP A 143 20.98 -11.73 -18.04
CA ASP A 143 20.84 -10.73 -16.98
C ASP A 143 21.71 -9.51 -17.34
N HIS A 144 21.08 -8.36 -17.54
CA HIS A 144 21.74 -7.14 -17.97
C HIS A 144 22.48 -6.42 -16.85
N ARG A 145 22.21 -6.78 -15.59
CA ARG A 145 22.88 -6.17 -14.44
C ARG A 145 24.27 -6.75 -14.23
N THR A 146 24.40 -8.07 -14.41
CA THR A 146 25.66 -8.81 -14.24
C THR A 146 26.33 -9.12 -15.58
N GLY A 147 25.62 -8.99 -16.69
CA GLY A 147 26.08 -9.39 -18.02
C GLY A 147 26.10 -10.91 -18.24
N LYS A 148 25.68 -11.72 -17.25
CA LYS A 148 25.66 -13.18 -17.34
C LYS A 148 24.68 -13.65 -18.42
N LYS A 149 25.12 -14.65 -19.19
CA LYS A 149 24.34 -15.29 -20.24
C LYS A 149 24.27 -16.78 -19.96
N VAL A 150 23.06 -17.32 -19.91
CA VAL A 150 22.82 -18.74 -19.67
C VAL A 150 22.06 -19.29 -20.87
N ASN A 151 22.58 -20.38 -21.42
CA ASN A 151 21.93 -21.11 -22.50
C ASN A 151 20.86 -22.04 -21.93
N ASN A 152 19.89 -22.41 -22.77
CA ASN A 152 18.70 -23.16 -22.41
C ASN A 152 17.77 -22.37 -21.49
N VAL A 153 16.88 -21.57 -22.09
CA VAL A 153 15.91 -20.74 -21.36
C VAL A 153 14.92 -21.57 -20.55
N ASP A 154 14.59 -22.77 -21.02
CA ASP A 154 13.62 -23.66 -20.39
C ASP A 154 14.13 -24.17 -19.03
N LYS A 155 15.45 -24.38 -18.87
CA LYS A 155 16.05 -24.70 -17.56
C LYS A 155 15.78 -23.62 -16.51
N ILE A 156 15.77 -22.36 -16.91
CA ILE A 156 15.54 -21.25 -15.97
C ILE A 156 14.05 -21.15 -15.65
N ILE A 157 13.19 -21.16 -16.68
CA ILE A 157 11.77 -20.88 -16.54
C ILE A 157 10.99 -22.09 -16.03
N GLU A 158 11.25 -23.29 -16.55
CA GLU A 158 10.51 -24.51 -16.19
C GLU A 158 11.11 -25.20 -14.96
N LYS A 159 12.44 -25.26 -14.86
CA LYS A 159 13.12 -25.93 -13.73
C LYS A 159 13.46 -24.98 -12.58
N GLY A 160 13.15 -23.68 -12.70
CA GLY A 160 13.37 -22.69 -11.65
C GLY A 160 14.83 -22.44 -11.30
N GLN A 161 15.78 -22.77 -12.18
CA GLN A 161 17.23 -22.66 -11.91
C GLN A 161 17.73 -21.21 -12.04
N PHE A 162 17.10 -20.28 -11.33
CA PHE A 162 17.46 -18.86 -11.34
C PHE A 162 18.82 -18.58 -10.69
N ASP A 163 19.33 -19.49 -9.86
CA ASP A 163 20.67 -19.41 -9.28
C ASP A 163 21.77 -19.33 -10.34
N LEU A 164 21.54 -19.89 -11.53
CA LEU A 164 22.47 -19.81 -12.67
C LEU A 164 22.65 -18.36 -13.18
N LEU A 165 21.73 -17.46 -12.85
CA LEU A 165 21.73 -16.05 -13.26
C LEU A 165 22.20 -15.10 -12.14
N MET A 166 22.40 -15.60 -10.91
CA MET A 166 22.92 -14.83 -9.77
C MET A 166 24.44 -14.88 -9.77
#